data_AF-A0A1Z4V1J5-F1
#
_entry.id   AF-A0A1Z4V1J5-F1
#
_cell.length_a   1.000
_cell.length_b   1.000
_cell.length_c   1.000
_cell.angle_alpha   90.00
_cell.angle_beta   90.00
_cell.angle_gamma   90.00
#
_symmetry.space_group_name_H-M   'P 1'
#
loop_
_entity.id
_entity.type
_entity.pdbx_description
1 polymer ?
#
loop_
_entity_poly.entity_id
_entity_poly.type
_entity_poly.pdbx_seq_one_letter_code
_entity_poly.pdbx_strand_id
1 'polypeptide(L)'
;MVDVVQSVGRVMRKAEGKKYGYIILPVSIAADIPPEIALKDNEYKVVWQVLQALRSHDERFNDTINKIELNKRRPDKISIIGIGGKEKSDSSQSLKIESTYKQLELNFPIEEWRDAIYAKIVTKCGNRRYWEDWAKDVARIADTHTSRIKALLENSESEAKKAFDEFITGLHQNINPNVTPDEAIEMLSQYLITKPVFDALFEGYEFTKYNPVSQTMQRMLDVLESQSLQKEVKTLEKFYQSVRERASGIDNAEGKQRIIIELYDKFFRAAFPRLVERLGIVYTPVEVVDFIIKSADFALKQEFGVGLTDEGVHILDPFTGTGTFMVRLLQSGLIKPEDLQRKFTSELHANEIVLLAYYIAAINIEESYHYLTQYPPTPLVKGGLDFPPLLRGGQGGYQPFNGIVLTDTFQMFENAGYLLESIFPENNQRVINQKQRDITVIIGNPPSLYRTKNREKACKGNRERVS
;
A
#
# COMPACT_ATOMS: atom_id res chain seq x y z
N MET A 1 18.94 22.52 23.19
CA MET A 1 17.63 22.09 22.62
C MET A 1 16.53 23.10 22.95
N VAL A 2 16.41 23.57 24.20
CA VAL A 2 15.40 24.56 24.62
C VAL A 2 15.50 25.89 23.84
N ASP A 3 16.71 26.42 23.62
CA ASP A 3 16.91 27.70 22.92
C ASP A 3 16.54 27.67 21.43
N VAL A 4 16.79 26.52 20.78
CA VAL A 4 16.43 26.28 19.37
C VAL A 4 14.91 26.25 19.22
N VAL A 5 14.23 25.53 20.12
CA VAL A 5 12.76 25.45 20.16
C VAL A 5 12.12 26.83 20.36
N GLN A 6 12.64 27.63 21.30
CA GLN A 6 12.13 28.99 21.53
C GLN A 6 12.34 29.92 20.33
N SER A 7 13.47 29.78 19.63
CA SER A 7 13.77 30.57 18.44
C SER A 7 12.83 30.23 17.27
N VAL A 8 12.55 28.94 17.06
CA VAL A 8 11.57 28.46 16.07
C VAL A 8 10.16 28.98 16.38
N GLY A 9 9.74 28.95 17.64
CA GLY A 9 8.42 29.45 18.06
C GLY A 9 8.20 30.94 17.81
N ARG A 10 9.26 31.77 17.78
CA ARG A 10 9.17 33.20 17.43
C ARG A 10 8.82 33.41 15.96
N VAL A 11 9.37 32.57 15.08
CA VAL A 11 9.12 32.63 13.62
C VAL A 11 7.68 32.21 13.28
N MET A 12 7.03 31.42 14.11
CA MET A 12 5.65 30.96 13.86
C MET A 12 4.55 32.00 14.17
N ARG A 13 4.88 33.14 14.79
CA ARG A 13 3.88 34.18 15.09
C ARG A 13 3.37 34.86 13.82
N LYS A 14 2.05 35.09 13.78
CA LYS A 14 1.39 35.91 12.74
C LYS A 14 1.74 37.38 12.94
N ALA A 15 2.02 38.08 11.85
CA ALA A 15 2.28 39.51 11.82
C ALA A 15 1.62 40.09 10.55
N GLU A 16 1.18 41.33 10.62
CA GLU A 16 0.51 42.01 9.51
C GLU A 16 1.44 42.11 8.30
N GLY A 17 0.97 41.72 7.11
CA GLY A 17 1.77 41.68 5.87
C GLY A 17 2.71 40.47 5.70
N LYS A 18 2.89 39.62 6.72
CA LYS A 18 3.75 38.44 6.64
C LYS A 18 3.08 37.30 5.87
N LYS A 19 3.64 36.93 4.71
CA LYS A 19 3.17 35.80 3.89
C LYS A 19 3.77 34.45 4.30
N TYR A 20 5.07 34.43 4.63
CA TYR A 20 5.80 33.22 5.03
C TYR A 20 6.77 33.51 6.19
N GLY A 21 7.07 32.49 6.99
CA GLY A 21 8.17 32.51 7.96
C GLY A 21 9.33 31.67 7.44
N TYR A 22 10.54 32.23 7.43
CA TYR A 22 11.73 31.54 6.93
C TYR A 22 12.66 31.19 8.09
N ILE A 23 13.22 29.97 8.04
CA ILE A 23 14.30 29.52 8.91
C ILE A 23 15.48 29.20 7.98
N ILE A 24 16.58 29.92 8.15
CA ILE A 24 17.76 29.80 7.30
C ILE A 24 18.85 29.10 8.12
N LEU A 25 19.34 27.97 7.61
CA LEU A 25 20.37 27.17 8.25
C LEU A 25 21.62 27.18 7.36
N PRO A 26 22.57 28.10 7.60
CA PRO A 26 23.81 28.11 6.84
C PRO A 26 24.68 26.94 7.27
N VAL A 27 25.21 26.19 6.30
CA VAL A 27 26.07 25.05 6.55
C VAL A 27 27.26 25.11 5.59
N SER A 28 28.47 25.00 6.14
CA SER A 28 29.70 24.87 5.37
C SER A 28 29.91 23.42 4.96
N ILE A 29 30.27 23.22 3.70
CA ILE A 29 30.59 21.90 3.16
C ILE A 29 32.05 21.89 2.74
N ALA A 30 32.84 20.95 3.26
CA ALA A 30 34.19 20.70 2.80
C ALA A 30 34.16 20.08 1.39
N ALA A 31 34.93 20.65 0.46
CA ALA A 31 34.87 20.32 -0.97
C ALA A 31 35.40 18.91 -1.33
N ASP A 32 36.11 18.28 -0.41
CA ASP A 32 36.84 17.02 -0.56
C ASP A 32 36.16 15.81 0.11
N ILE A 33 35.02 16.03 0.78
CA ILE A 33 34.33 14.99 1.54
C ILE A 33 33.04 14.57 0.82
N PRO A 34 32.82 13.27 0.55
CA PRO A 34 31.55 12.77 0.02
C PRO A 34 30.35 13.09 0.95
N PRO A 35 29.15 13.33 0.39
CA PRO A 35 27.96 13.71 1.15
C PRO A 35 27.62 12.73 2.30
N GLU A 36 27.81 11.42 2.11
CA GLU A 36 27.46 10.41 3.10
C GLU A 36 28.32 10.48 4.37
N ILE A 37 29.56 10.96 4.22
CA ILE A 37 30.54 11.10 5.29
C ILE A 37 30.36 12.43 5.99
N ALA A 38 30.27 13.53 5.24
CA ALA A 38 30.11 14.87 5.79
C ALA A 38 28.83 15.01 6.63
N LEU A 39 27.71 14.45 6.18
CA LEU A 39 26.43 14.50 6.90
C LEU A 39 26.39 13.66 8.19
N LYS A 40 27.49 12.98 8.56
CA LYS A 40 27.68 12.34 9.87
C LYS A 40 28.37 13.25 10.89
N ASP A 41 29.01 14.32 10.44
CA ASP A 41 29.83 15.19 11.28
C ASP A 41 28.99 16.07 12.24
N ASN A 42 29.62 16.53 13.32
CA ASN A 42 29.03 17.34 14.37
C ASN A 42 28.53 18.70 13.87
N GLU A 43 29.06 19.22 12.77
CA GLU A 43 28.63 20.50 12.19
C GLU A 43 27.15 20.49 11.74
N TYR A 44 26.62 19.32 11.36
CA TYR A 44 25.23 19.17 10.94
C TYR A 44 24.27 18.90 12.12
N LYS A 45 24.79 18.78 13.34
CA LYS A 45 23.98 18.52 14.54
C LYS A 45 22.93 19.60 14.77
N VAL A 46 23.26 20.86 14.48
CA VAL A 46 22.33 21.99 14.61
C VAL A 46 21.18 21.85 13.61
N VAL A 47 21.46 21.45 12.37
CA VAL A 47 20.46 21.21 11.33
C VAL A 47 19.47 20.14 11.80
N TRP A 48 19.99 19.00 12.27
CA TRP A 48 19.13 17.90 12.77
C TRP A 48 18.32 18.30 14.00
N GLN A 49 18.89 19.10 14.90
CA GLN A 49 18.18 19.60 16.08
C GLN A 49 17.05 20.56 15.72
N VAL A 50 17.27 21.48 14.78
CA VAL A 50 16.24 22.40 14.31
C VAL A 50 15.11 21.63 13.62
N LEU A 51 15.44 20.68 12.74
CA LEU A 51 14.45 19.84 12.06
C LEU A 51 13.64 18.98 13.04
N GLN A 52 14.30 18.39 14.05
CA GLN A 52 13.61 17.63 15.11
C GLN A 52 12.73 18.54 15.98
N ALA A 53 13.17 19.75 16.30
CA ALA A 53 12.38 20.73 17.05
C ALA A 53 11.14 21.18 16.25
N LEU A 54 11.31 21.49 14.96
CA LEU A 54 10.20 21.83 14.06
C LEU A 54 9.19 20.69 14.00
N ARG A 55 9.66 19.45 13.84
CA ARG A 55 8.83 18.26 13.82
C ARG A 55 7.99 18.09 15.09
N SER A 56 8.56 18.37 16.26
CA SER A 56 7.83 18.24 17.55
C SER A 56 6.76 19.32 17.76
N HIS A 57 6.77 20.41 16.99
CA HIS A 57 5.86 21.54 17.15
C HIS A 57 4.95 21.79 15.95
N ASP A 58 5.25 21.22 14.78
CA ASP A 58 4.47 21.35 13.55
C ASP A 58 4.19 19.98 12.93
N GLU A 59 2.95 19.50 13.13
CA GLU A 59 2.45 18.25 12.55
C GLU A 59 2.54 18.25 11.01
N ARG A 60 2.32 19.40 10.36
CA ARG A 60 2.39 19.50 8.89
C ARG A 60 3.82 19.36 8.38
N PHE A 61 4.79 19.81 9.16
CA PHE A 61 6.20 19.63 8.85
C PHE A 61 6.61 18.18 9.03
N ASN A 62 6.16 17.54 10.11
CA ASN A 62 6.33 16.10 10.31
C ASN A 62 5.80 15.28 9.11
N ASP A 63 4.61 15.58 8.63
CA ASP A 63 4.04 14.92 7.44
C ASP A 63 4.87 15.15 6.19
N THR A 64 5.38 16.39 6.03
CA THR A 64 6.24 16.73 4.89
C THR A 64 7.48 15.85 4.89
N ILE A 65 8.15 15.67 6.04
CA ILE A 65 9.33 14.79 6.17
C ILE A 65 9.02 13.34 5.81
N ASN A 66 7.91 12.80 6.33
CA ASN A 66 7.55 11.39 6.13
C ASN A 66 7.13 11.09 4.67
N LYS A 67 6.76 12.10 3.88
CA LYS A 67 6.38 11.97 2.46
C LYS A 67 7.55 12.08 1.48
N ILE A 68 8.72 12.56 1.92
CA ILE A 68 9.89 12.75 1.03
C ILE A 68 10.32 11.43 0.37
N GLU A 69 10.24 10.31 1.09
CA GLU A 69 10.62 8.99 0.57
C GLU A 69 9.55 8.36 -0.33
N LEU A 70 8.30 8.84 -0.26
CA LEU A 70 7.14 8.27 -0.95
C LEU A 70 6.78 9.02 -2.23
N ASN A 71 7.12 10.30 -2.31
CA ASN A 71 6.82 11.17 -3.44
C ASN A 71 8.01 11.26 -4.39
N LYS A 72 7.70 11.33 -5.70
CA LYS A 72 8.71 11.65 -6.72
C LYS A 72 9.03 13.14 -6.70
N ARG A 73 8.06 13.97 -6.33
CA ARG A 73 8.22 15.43 -6.20
C ARG A 73 8.80 15.82 -4.83
N ARG A 74 9.74 16.76 -4.86
CA ARG A 74 10.35 17.33 -3.65
C ARG A 74 9.42 18.34 -2.98
N PRO A 75 9.48 18.48 -1.64
CA PRO A 75 8.58 19.36 -0.92
C PRO A 75 8.92 20.84 -1.08
N ASP A 76 7.91 21.67 -1.35
CA ASP A 76 8.08 23.13 -1.50
C ASP A 76 8.55 23.84 -0.23
N LYS A 77 8.31 23.24 0.94
CA LYS A 77 8.62 23.82 2.26
C LYS A 77 10.09 23.68 2.66
N ILE A 78 10.88 22.86 1.96
CA ILE A 78 12.29 22.62 2.25
C ILE A 78 13.09 22.89 0.98
N SER A 79 13.84 23.98 0.96
CA SER A 79 14.72 24.33 -0.14
C SER A 79 16.18 24.16 0.28
N ILE A 80 16.90 23.33 -0.46
CA ILE A 80 18.35 23.18 -0.32
C ILE A 80 18.99 24.00 -1.44
N ILE A 81 19.69 25.07 -1.08
CA ILE A 81 20.25 26.06 -2.00
C ILE A 81 21.77 25.98 -1.93
N GLY A 82 22.42 25.69 -3.07
CA GLY A 82 23.87 25.74 -3.19
C GLY A 82 24.34 27.15 -3.45
N ILE A 83 25.21 27.68 -2.59
CA ILE A 83 25.83 28.99 -2.79
C ILE A 83 27.28 28.76 -3.22
N GLY A 84 27.63 29.13 -4.46
CA GLY A 84 29.02 29.08 -4.97
C GLY A 84 29.32 28.12 -6.12
N GLY A 85 28.31 27.52 -6.78
CA GLY A 85 28.48 26.69 -7.98
C GLY A 85 27.56 27.14 -9.12
N LYS A 86 27.91 26.85 -10.39
CA LYS A 86 27.05 27.11 -11.55
C LYS A 86 25.79 26.24 -11.48
N GLU A 87 24.62 26.86 -11.36
CA GLU A 87 23.35 26.21 -11.68
C GLU A 87 23.25 26.02 -13.20
N LYS A 88 23.04 24.79 -13.67
CA LYS A 88 22.28 24.61 -14.92
C LYS A 88 20.83 24.90 -14.56
N SER A 89 20.31 25.97 -15.15
CA SER A 89 18.96 26.46 -14.95
C SER A 89 17.94 25.35 -15.18
N ASP A 90 17.16 25.02 -14.15
CA ASP A 90 15.78 24.65 -14.37
C ASP A 90 14.86 25.34 -13.37
N SER A 91 13.75 25.83 -13.89
CA SER A 91 12.93 26.95 -13.42
C SER A 91 12.59 26.97 -11.92
N SER A 92 13.11 27.95 -11.19
CA SER A 92 12.39 28.64 -10.11
C SER A 92 13.05 30.01 -9.84
N GLN A 93 12.23 31.06 -9.67
CA GLN A 93 12.66 32.46 -9.57
C GLN A 93 13.70 32.67 -8.45
N SER A 94 14.97 32.81 -8.83
CA SER A 94 16.03 33.25 -7.93
C SER A 94 16.12 34.78 -7.93
N LEU A 95 15.96 35.36 -6.74
CA LEU A 95 16.26 36.76 -6.46
C LEU A 95 17.77 36.98 -6.69
N LYS A 96 18.12 37.73 -7.74
CA LYS A 96 19.51 38.13 -8.01
C LYS A 96 20.00 39.05 -6.89
N ILE A 97 20.84 38.54 -6.01
CA ILE A 97 21.68 39.34 -5.14
C ILE A 97 23.04 39.45 -5.83
N GLU A 98 23.37 40.65 -6.33
CA GLU A 98 24.70 40.95 -6.86
C GLU A 98 25.69 41.04 -5.70
N SER A 99 26.56 40.02 -5.55
CA SER A 99 27.73 40.08 -4.68
C SER A 99 29.02 39.98 -5.49
N THR A 100 29.82 41.04 -5.44
CA THR A 100 31.02 41.35 -6.25
C THR A 100 32.28 40.54 -5.90
N TYR A 101 32.16 39.26 -5.55
CA TYR A 101 33.33 38.41 -5.26
C TYR A 101 33.37 37.22 -6.21
N LYS A 102 34.30 37.26 -7.19
CA LYS A 102 34.66 36.10 -8.02
C LYS A 102 35.42 35.09 -7.15
N GLN A 103 34.68 34.20 -6.50
CA GLN A 103 35.23 33.01 -5.85
C GLN A 103 35.49 31.93 -6.91
N LEU A 104 36.64 31.25 -6.83
CA LEU A 104 37.05 30.19 -7.76
C LEU A 104 35.92 29.16 -7.94
N GLU A 105 35.52 28.93 -9.20
CA GLU A 105 34.46 28.01 -9.61
C GLU A 105 34.89 26.55 -9.38
N LEU A 106 34.58 26.00 -8.21
CA LEU A 106 34.56 24.56 -7.97
C LEU A 106 33.27 23.99 -8.57
N ASN A 107 33.40 22.93 -9.37
CA ASN A 107 32.29 22.19 -9.96
C ASN A 107 31.61 21.35 -8.85
N PHE A 108 30.84 22.02 -7.99
CA PHE A 108 30.24 21.42 -6.81
C PHE A 108 28.97 20.62 -7.22
N PRO A 109 28.89 19.31 -6.96
CA PRO A 109 27.76 18.48 -7.37
C PRO A 109 26.55 18.71 -6.45
N ILE A 110 25.92 19.87 -6.60
CA ILE A 110 24.85 20.33 -5.72
C ILE A 110 23.64 19.38 -5.71
N GLU A 111 23.39 18.68 -6.82
CA GLU A 111 22.29 17.72 -6.92
C GLU A 111 22.52 16.47 -6.07
N GLU A 112 23.70 15.88 -6.13
CA GLU A 112 24.08 14.72 -5.30
C GLU A 112 24.00 15.07 -3.80
N TRP A 113 24.49 16.26 -3.45
CA TRP A 113 24.38 16.78 -2.08
C TRP A 113 22.93 17.00 -1.65
N ARG A 114 22.10 17.55 -2.54
CA ARG A 114 20.69 17.79 -2.29
C ARG A 114 19.96 16.48 -2.02
N ASP A 115 20.19 15.44 -2.83
CA ASP A 115 19.59 14.11 -2.65
C ASP A 115 20.08 13.44 -1.37
N ALA A 116 21.39 13.50 -1.09
CA ALA A 116 21.97 12.95 0.13
C ALA A 116 21.41 13.61 1.40
N ILE A 117 21.21 14.93 1.39
CA ILE A 117 20.60 15.67 2.50
C ILE A 117 19.15 15.24 2.68
N TYR A 118 18.33 15.14 1.63
CA TYR A 118 16.95 14.66 1.74
C TYR A 118 16.88 13.23 2.31
N ALA A 119 17.70 12.31 1.81
CA ALA A 119 17.78 10.94 2.35
C ALA A 119 18.19 10.94 3.84
N LYS A 120 19.09 11.85 4.23
CA LYS A 120 19.51 12.00 5.63
C LYS A 120 18.43 12.60 6.51
N ILE A 121 17.67 13.57 6.01
CA ILE A 121 16.51 14.15 6.69
C ILE A 121 15.51 13.03 7.01
N VAL A 122 15.17 12.18 6.03
CA VAL A 122 14.28 11.03 6.26
C VAL A 122 14.87 10.08 7.31
N THR A 123 16.16 9.75 7.20
CA THR A 123 16.82 8.82 8.13
C THR A 123 16.90 9.33 9.58
N LYS A 124 17.18 10.63 9.77
CA LYS A 124 17.44 11.25 11.08
C LYS A 124 16.22 11.88 11.72
N CYS A 125 15.25 12.31 10.90
CA CYS A 125 14.07 13.06 11.31
C CYS A 125 12.75 12.36 10.96
N GLY A 126 12.75 11.32 10.12
CA GLY A 126 11.57 10.49 9.84
C GLY A 126 11.14 9.67 11.05
N ASN A 127 9.85 9.34 11.12
CA ASN A 127 9.27 8.61 12.23
C ASN A 127 9.14 7.12 11.89
N ARG A 128 10.08 6.29 12.35
CA ARG A 128 10.12 4.84 12.02
C ARG A 128 9.14 3.96 12.82
N ARG A 129 8.50 4.49 13.88
CA ARG A 129 7.82 3.67 14.90
C ARG A 129 6.33 3.96 15.12
N TYR A 130 5.75 4.88 14.37
CA TYR A 130 4.41 5.39 14.72
C TYR A 130 3.32 4.29 14.69
N TRP A 131 3.33 3.36 13.72
CA TRP A 131 2.29 2.32 13.61
C TRP A 131 2.50 1.09 14.48
N GLU A 132 3.75 0.78 14.86
CA GLU A 132 4.05 -0.36 15.74
C GLU A 132 3.43 -0.18 17.13
N ASP A 133 3.40 1.06 17.62
CA ASP A 133 2.81 1.39 18.93
C ASP A 133 1.29 1.19 18.95
N TRP A 134 0.60 1.46 17.83
CA TRP A 134 -0.84 1.22 17.68
C TRP A 134 -1.21 -0.25 17.56
N ALA A 135 -0.31 -1.10 17.06
CA ALA A 135 -0.63 -2.50 16.79
C ALA A 135 -1.04 -3.30 18.05
N LYS A 136 -0.48 -2.95 19.22
CA LYS A 136 -0.86 -3.55 20.52
C LYS A 136 -2.30 -3.22 20.89
N ASP A 137 -2.73 -1.99 20.66
CA ASP A 137 -4.11 -1.58 20.91
C ASP A 137 -5.07 -2.29 19.96
N VAL A 138 -4.65 -2.54 18.72
CA VAL A 138 -5.46 -3.21 17.70
C VAL A 138 -5.69 -4.68 18.02
N ALA A 139 -4.68 -5.41 18.47
CA ALA A 139 -4.84 -6.81 18.89
C ALA A 139 -5.90 -6.90 20.01
N ARG A 140 -5.83 -6.01 21.00
CA ARG A 140 -6.81 -5.92 22.08
C ARG A 140 -8.22 -5.57 21.57
N ILE A 141 -8.32 -4.68 20.58
CA ILE A 141 -9.60 -4.32 19.96
C ILE A 141 -10.16 -5.50 19.16
N ALA A 142 -9.33 -6.23 18.42
CA ALA A 142 -9.73 -7.43 17.69
C ALA A 142 -10.27 -8.51 18.63
N ASP A 143 -9.60 -8.75 19.77
CA ASP A 143 -10.06 -9.68 20.80
C ASP A 143 -11.40 -9.24 21.41
N THR A 144 -11.59 -7.93 21.59
CA THR A 144 -12.83 -7.35 22.11
C THR A 144 -13.98 -7.55 21.11
N HIS A 145 -13.76 -7.20 19.84
CA HIS A 145 -14.74 -7.45 18.76
C HIS A 145 -15.09 -8.93 18.66
N THR A 146 -14.09 -9.82 18.70
CA THR A 146 -14.30 -11.27 18.64
C THR A 146 -15.16 -11.75 19.80
N SER A 147 -14.80 -11.36 21.04
CA SER A 147 -15.54 -11.75 22.25
C SER A 147 -16.98 -11.25 22.21
N ARG A 148 -17.18 -10.05 21.67
CA ARG A 148 -18.51 -9.44 21.55
C ARG A 148 -19.37 -10.09 20.49
N ILE A 149 -18.82 -10.35 19.31
CA ILE A 149 -19.53 -11.08 18.25
C ILE A 149 -19.92 -12.46 18.78
N LYS A 150 -19.03 -13.15 19.50
CA LYS A 150 -19.37 -14.41 20.19
C LYS A 150 -20.55 -14.26 21.13
N ALA A 151 -20.55 -13.25 22.01
CA ALA A 151 -21.65 -12.99 22.93
C ALA A 151 -22.98 -12.70 22.21
N LEU A 152 -22.96 -11.98 21.08
CA LEU A 152 -24.15 -11.73 20.26
C LEU A 152 -24.70 -13.01 19.61
N LEU A 153 -23.84 -14.01 19.41
CA LEU A 153 -24.17 -15.29 18.79
C LEU A 153 -24.50 -16.39 19.81
N GLU A 154 -24.42 -16.12 21.12
CA GLU A 154 -24.70 -17.12 22.18
C GLU A 154 -26.16 -17.59 22.17
N ASN A 155 -27.11 -16.69 21.85
CA ASN A 155 -28.52 -17.06 21.78
C ASN A 155 -28.84 -17.71 20.41
N SER A 156 -29.09 -19.03 20.43
CA SER A 156 -29.40 -19.83 19.23
C SER A 156 -30.67 -19.41 18.49
N GLU A 157 -31.60 -18.72 19.14
CA GLU A 157 -32.84 -18.25 18.52
C GLU A 157 -32.75 -16.83 17.97
N SER A 158 -31.63 -16.13 18.21
CA SER A 158 -31.45 -14.75 17.76
C SER A 158 -31.41 -14.64 16.23
N GLU A 159 -31.93 -13.53 15.70
CA GLU A 159 -31.81 -13.19 14.27
C GLU A 159 -30.33 -13.12 13.85
N ALA A 160 -29.48 -12.56 14.71
CA ALA A 160 -28.03 -12.53 14.56
C ALA A 160 -27.42 -13.91 14.32
N LYS A 161 -27.81 -14.93 15.11
CA LYS A 161 -27.29 -16.29 14.95
C LYS A 161 -27.74 -16.94 13.65
N LYS A 162 -29.00 -16.78 13.26
CA LYS A 162 -29.53 -17.31 12.00
C LYS A 162 -28.82 -16.69 10.80
N ALA A 163 -28.68 -15.36 10.78
CA ALA A 163 -27.94 -14.66 9.74
C ALA A 163 -26.47 -15.10 9.69
N PHE A 164 -25.84 -15.33 10.85
CA PHE A 164 -24.47 -15.82 10.91
C PHE A 164 -24.34 -17.26 10.39
N ASP A 165 -25.31 -18.14 10.66
CA ASP A 165 -25.29 -19.52 10.14
C ASP A 165 -25.47 -19.55 8.61
N GLU A 166 -26.33 -18.68 8.08
CA GLU A 166 -26.43 -18.46 6.63
C GLU A 166 -25.10 -17.92 6.07
N PHE A 167 -24.48 -16.95 6.75
CA PHE A 167 -23.18 -16.40 6.37
C PHE A 167 -22.08 -17.48 6.32
N ILE A 168 -21.98 -18.34 7.33
CA ILE A 168 -21.05 -19.49 7.34
C ILE A 168 -21.32 -20.43 6.17
N THR A 169 -22.59 -20.75 5.92
CA THR A 169 -23.00 -21.59 4.79
C THR A 169 -22.52 -20.96 3.47
N GLY A 170 -22.66 -19.64 3.34
CA GLY A 170 -22.13 -18.86 2.23
C GLY A 170 -20.60 -18.93 2.11
N LEU A 171 -19.85 -18.80 3.21
CA LEU A 171 -18.39 -18.93 3.21
C LEU A 171 -17.95 -20.33 2.78
N HIS A 172 -18.59 -21.38 3.27
CA HIS A 172 -18.28 -22.77 2.94
C HIS A 172 -18.52 -23.10 1.47
N GLN A 173 -19.64 -22.61 0.93
CA GLN A 173 -20.01 -22.86 -0.46
C GLN A 173 -19.10 -22.13 -1.45
N ASN A 174 -18.59 -20.95 -1.09
CA ASN A 174 -17.99 -20.02 -2.05
C ASN A 174 -16.49 -19.78 -1.87
N ILE A 175 -15.98 -19.97 -0.66
CA ILE A 175 -14.60 -19.64 -0.33
C ILE A 175 -13.84 -20.88 0.10
N ASN A 176 -14.17 -21.46 1.26
CA ASN A 176 -13.46 -22.62 1.79
C ASN A 176 -14.37 -23.39 2.76
N PRO A 177 -14.66 -24.68 2.51
CA PRO A 177 -15.52 -25.49 3.37
C PRO A 177 -14.95 -25.75 4.78
N ASN A 178 -13.65 -25.49 4.99
CA ASN A 178 -12.97 -25.73 6.26
C ASN A 178 -13.01 -24.53 7.22
N VAL A 179 -13.60 -23.40 6.82
CA VAL A 179 -13.67 -22.22 7.69
C VAL A 179 -14.52 -22.52 8.91
N THR A 180 -13.94 -22.45 10.10
CA THR A 180 -14.68 -22.65 11.34
C THR A 180 -15.50 -21.41 11.72
N PRO A 181 -16.54 -21.56 12.57
CA PRO A 181 -17.27 -20.40 13.11
C PRO A 181 -16.36 -19.37 13.78
N ASP A 182 -15.34 -19.83 14.52
CA ASP A 182 -14.36 -18.94 15.15
C ASP A 182 -13.55 -18.16 14.12
N GLU A 183 -13.11 -18.81 13.04
CA GLU A 183 -12.38 -18.14 11.95
C GLU A 183 -13.25 -17.13 11.21
N ALA A 184 -14.54 -17.40 11.02
CA ALA A 184 -15.46 -16.44 10.42
C ALA A 184 -15.69 -15.21 11.31
N ILE A 185 -15.76 -15.39 12.64
CA ILE A 185 -15.81 -14.27 13.59
C ILE A 185 -14.51 -13.46 13.52
N GLU A 186 -13.36 -14.13 13.44
CA GLU A 186 -12.08 -13.46 13.23
C GLU A 186 -12.05 -12.68 11.92
N MET A 187 -12.61 -13.20 10.82
CA MET A 187 -12.73 -12.49 9.54
C MET A 187 -13.58 -11.21 9.66
N LEU A 188 -14.71 -11.26 10.37
CA LEU A 188 -15.55 -10.07 10.62
C LEU A 188 -14.80 -9.03 11.48
N SER A 189 -14.10 -9.48 12.52
CA SER A 189 -13.26 -8.62 13.37
C SER A 189 -12.14 -7.95 12.58
N GLN A 190 -11.47 -8.70 11.69
CA GLN A 190 -10.46 -8.16 10.77
C GLN A 190 -11.07 -7.12 9.83
N TYR A 191 -12.26 -7.37 9.30
CA TYR A 191 -12.94 -6.41 8.43
C TYR A 191 -13.25 -5.09 9.16
N LEU A 192 -13.75 -5.13 10.41
CA LEU A 192 -13.99 -3.94 11.24
C LEU A 192 -12.74 -3.06 11.41
N ILE A 193 -11.57 -3.68 11.55
CA ILE A 193 -10.29 -2.99 11.75
C ILE A 193 -9.70 -2.51 10.43
N THR A 194 -9.81 -3.31 9.36
CA THR A 194 -9.16 -3.03 8.07
C THR A 194 -9.95 -2.04 7.23
N LYS A 195 -11.29 -2.06 7.28
CA LYS A 195 -12.16 -1.20 6.48
C LYS A 195 -11.83 0.30 6.67
N PRO A 196 -11.74 0.85 7.90
CA PRO A 196 -11.43 2.27 8.08
C PRO A 196 -10.00 2.62 7.66
N VAL A 197 -9.08 1.65 7.70
CA VAL A 197 -7.70 1.83 7.22
C VAL A 197 -7.67 1.95 5.71
N PHE A 198 -8.43 1.12 4.99
CA PHE A 198 -8.56 1.24 3.54
C PHE A 198 -9.31 2.51 3.13
N ASP A 199 -10.41 2.86 3.81
CA ASP A 199 -11.12 4.12 3.58
C ASP A 199 -10.20 5.34 3.80
N ALA A 200 -9.31 5.27 4.81
CA ALA A 200 -8.30 6.29 5.09
C ALA A 200 -7.19 6.36 4.04
N LEU A 201 -6.72 5.21 3.57
CA LEU A 201 -5.61 5.11 2.63
C LEU A 201 -6.00 5.52 1.20
N PHE A 202 -7.27 5.31 0.84
CA PHE A 202 -7.80 5.60 -0.49
C PHE A 202 -8.92 6.63 -0.44
N GLU A 203 -8.69 7.73 0.26
CA GLU A 203 -9.63 8.86 0.31
C GLU A 203 -9.96 9.34 -1.13
N GLY A 204 -11.25 9.31 -1.48
CA GLY A 204 -11.75 9.61 -2.83
C GLY A 204 -12.00 8.38 -3.73
N TYR A 205 -11.65 7.18 -3.27
CA TYR A 205 -12.02 5.91 -3.92
C TYR A 205 -13.15 5.26 -3.14
N GLU A 206 -14.18 4.81 -3.85
CA GLU A 206 -15.34 4.17 -3.25
C GLU A 206 -15.15 2.64 -3.16
N PHE A 207 -13.95 2.16 -2.79
CA PHE A 207 -13.61 0.73 -2.79
C PHE A 207 -14.59 -0.10 -1.96
N THR A 208 -14.80 0.28 -0.69
CA THR A 208 -15.68 -0.45 0.24
C THR A 208 -17.15 -0.40 -0.19
N LYS A 209 -17.52 0.57 -1.03
CA LYS A 209 -18.87 0.71 -1.59
C LYS A 209 -19.11 -0.21 -2.77
N TYR A 210 -18.10 -0.52 -3.59
CA TYR A 210 -18.26 -1.34 -4.80
C TYR A 210 -17.69 -2.76 -4.68
N ASN A 211 -16.83 -3.03 -3.68
CA ASN A 211 -16.26 -4.36 -3.50
C ASN A 211 -17.32 -5.34 -2.95
N PRO A 212 -17.60 -6.46 -3.66
CA PRO A 212 -18.71 -7.35 -3.31
C PRO A 212 -18.50 -8.07 -1.98
N VAL A 213 -17.25 -8.43 -1.65
CA VAL A 213 -16.94 -9.07 -0.37
C VAL A 213 -17.12 -8.07 0.77
N SER A 214 -16.66 -6.83 0.60
CA SER A 214 -16.83 -5.75 1.58
C SER A 214 -18.31 -5.48 1.87
N GLN A 215 -19.16 -5.45 0.84
CA GLN A 215 -20.60 -5.28 1.00
C GLN A 215 -21.24 -6.43 1.80
N THR A 216 -20.87 -7.69 1.53
CA THR A 216 -21.38 -8.83 2.30
C THR A 216 -20.93 -8.80 3.76
N MET A 217 -19.65 -8.50 4.02
CA MET A 217 -19.14 -8.36 5.39
C MET A 217 -19.86 -7.24 6.14
N GLN A 218 -20.12 -6.11 5.47
CA GLN A 218 -20.87 -5.01 6.07
C GLN A 218 -22.31 -5.41 6.40
N ARG A 219 -23.02 -6.09 5.49
CA ARG A 219 -24.38 -6.57 5.76
C ARG A 219 -24.44 -7.49 6.97
N MET A 220 -23.49 -8.42 7.10
CA MET A 220 -23.42 -9.31 8.26
C MET A 220 -23.19 -8.51 9.56
N LEU A 221 -22.29 -7.53 9.54
CA LEU A 221 -22.09 -6.65 10.69
C LEU A 221 -23.33 -5.82 11.00
N ASP A 222 -24.01 -5.25 10.02
CA ASP A 222 -25.21 -4.43 10.26
C ASP A 222 -26.32 -5.23 10.98
N VAL A 223 -26.44 -6.55 10.68
CA VAL A 223 -27.34 -7.46 11.41
C VAL A 223 -26.88 -7.71 12.85
N LEU A 224 -25.56 -7.78 13.08
CA LEU A 224 -24.99 -7.89 14.43
C LEU A 224 -25.06 -6.56 15.22
N GLU A 225 -25.15 -5.42 14.53
CA GLU A 225 -24.80 -4.10 15.08
C GLU A 225 -25.94 -3.08 15.15
N SER A 226 -27.19 -3.50 15.38
CA SER A 226 -28.29 -2.53 15.41
C SER A 226 -28.15 -1.36 16.42
N GLN A 227 -27.26 -1.40 17.45
CA GLN A 227 -27.08 -0.25 18.37
C GLN A 227 -25.72 0.05 19.05
N SER A 228 -24.59 -0.67 18.89
CA SER A 228 -23.55 -0.52 19.95
C SER A 228 -22.04 -0.66 19.67
N LEU A 229 -21.56 -0.75 18.42
CA LEU A 229 -20.12 -0.87 18.12
C LEU A 229 -19.37 0.46 17.85
N GLN A 230 -20.08 1.58 17.80
CA GLN A 230 -19.48 2.91 17.58
C GLN A 230 -18.54 3.42 18.69
N LYS A 231 -18.58 2.86 19.91
CA LYS A 231 -17.75 3.36 21.03
C LYS A 231 -16.26 3.01 20.89
N GLU A 232 -15.93 1.92 20.22
CA GLU A 232 -14.54 1.41 20.14
C GLU A 232 -13.74 2.05 18.99
N VAL A 233 -14.42 2.43 17.89
CA VAL A 233 -13.84 3.13 16.72
C VAL A 233 -13.11 4.42 17.13
N LYS A 234 -13.58 5.12 18.17
CA LYS A 234 -12.96 6.36 18.68
C LYS A 234 -11.51 6.17 19.15
N THR A 235 -11.13 4.97 19.59
CA THR A 235 -9.76 4.69 20.07
C THR A 235 -8.77 4.67 18.89
N LEU A 236 -9.22 4.18 17.73
CA LEU A 236 -8.40 4.08 16.52
C LEU A 236 -8.53 5.28 15.59
N GLU A 237 -9.40 6.25 15.89
CA GLU A 237 -9.59 7.43 15.04
C GLU A 237 -8.27 8.19 14.80
N LYS A 238 -7.43 8.33 15.84
CA LYS A 238 -6.09 8.94 15.70
C LYS A 238 -5.18 8.15 14.77
N PHE A 239 -5.27 6.82 14.82
CA PHE A 239 -4.53 5.95 13.92
C PHE A 239 -5.03 6.10 12.48
N TYR A 240 -6.35 6.06 12.24
CA TYR A 240 -6.93 6.25 10.91
C TYR A 240 -6.61 7.65 10.34
N GLN A 241 -6.59 8.67 11.19
CA GLN A 241 -6.15 10.00 10.82
C GLN A 241 -4.67 10.01 10.40
N SER A 242 -3.80 9.30 11.11
CA SER A 242 -2.39 9.18 10.71
C SER A 242 -2.20 8.46 9.37
N VAL A 243 -3.03 7.46 9.06
CA VAL A 243 -3.01 6.76 7.77
C VAL A 243 -3.44 7.72 6.67
N ARG A 244 -4.53 8.47 6.88
CA ARG A 244 -5.00 9.54 5.97
C ARG A 244 -3.90 10.56 5.72
N GLU A 245 -3.28 11.08 6.77
CA GLU A 245 -2.22 12.08 6.67
C GLU A 245 -1.04 11.57 5.86
N ARG A 246 -0.64 10.31 6.05
CA ARG A 246 0.48 9.71 5.33
C ARG A 246 0.14 9.43 3.86
N ALA A 247 -1.07 8.96 3.58
CA ALA A 247 -1.57 8.70 2.24
C ALA A 247 -1.84 9.99 1.43
N SER A 248 -2.25 11.05 2.12
CA SER A 248 -2.64 12.31 1.52
C SER A 248 -1.45 12.98 0.80
N GLY A 249 -1.65 13.38 -0.45
CA GLY A 249 -0.60 14.04 -1.24
C GLY A 249 0.49 13.10 -1.76
N ILE A 250 0.25 11.79 -1.75
CA ILE A 250 1.06 10.87 -2.55
C ILE A 250 0.69 10.99 -4.03
N ASP A 251 1.71 11.24 -4.85
CA ASP A 251 1.55 11.58 -6.26
C ASP A 251 1.72 10.40 -7.23
N ASN A 252 1.97 9.19 -6.73
CA ASN A 252 2.28 8.02 -7.55
C ASN A 252 1.85 6.68 -6.90
N ALA A 253 1.59 5.68 -7.76
CA ALA A 253 1.15 4.32 -7.38
C ALA A 253 2.18 3.58 -6.50
N GLU A 254 3.47 3.70 -6.81
CA GLU A 254 4.55 3.03 -6.07
C GLU A 254 4.62 3.52 -4.62
N GLY A 255 4.47 4.83 -4.38
CA GLY A 255 4.45 5.42 -3.05
C GLY A 255 3.27 4.92 -2.21
N LYS A 256 2.07 4.78 -2.82
CA LYS A 256 0.91 4.19 -2.14
C LYS A 256 1.13 2.72 -1.84
N GLN A 257 1.69 1.96 -2.78
CA GLN A 257 2.04 0.55 -2.59
C GLN A 257 3.04 0.38 -1.43
N ARG A 258 4.05 1.24 -1.33
CA ARG A 258 5.00 1.24 -0.21
C ARG A 258 4.30 1.47 1.13
N ILE A 259 3.31 2.36 1.20
CA ILE A 259 2.49 2.52 2.40
C ILE A 259 1.74 1.24 2.75
N ILE A 260 1.12 0.56 1.77
CA ILE A 260 0.40 -0.69 2.02
C ILE A 260 1.35 -1.76 2.55
N ILE A 261 2.54 -1.89 1.96
CA ILE A 261 3.56 -2.84 2.41
C ILE A 261 4.00 -2.52 3.84
N GLU A 262 4.27 -1.26 4.15
CA GLU A 262 4.66 -0.86 5.50
C GLU A 262 3.53 -1.06 6.51
N LEU A 263 2.30 -0.75 6.13
CA LEU A 263 1.11 -1.03 6.94
C LEU A 263 0.97 -2.53 7.18
N TYR A 264 1.23 -3.36 6.18
CA TYR A 264 1.25 -4.80 6.33
C TYR A 264 2.34 -5.29 7.31
N ASP A 265 3.58 -4.89 7.09
CA ASP A 265 4.73 -5.34 7.88
C ASP A 265 4.73 -4.82 9.32
N LYS A 266 4.24 -3.59 9.51
CA LYS A 266 4.30 -2.90 10.81
C LYS A 266 3.01 -3.00 11.59
N PHE A 267 1.87 -2.87 10.93
CA PHE A 267 0.57 -2.87 11.59
C PHE A 267 -0.06 -4.25 11.56
N PHE A 268 -0.32 -4.84 10.39
CA PHE A 268 -1.06 -6.12 10.33
C PHE A 268 -0.29 -7.28 10.94
N ARG A 269 1.03 -7.35 10.72
CA ARG A 269 1.88 -8.37 11.35
C ARG A 269 1.92 -8.29 12.86
N ALA A 270 1.84 -7.09 13.43
CA ALA A 270 1.85 -6.89 14.87
C ALA A 270 0.44 -7.02 15.49
N ALA A 271 -0.60 -6.62 14.77
CA ALA A 271 -2.01 -6.73 15.21
C ALA A 271 -2.56 -8.16 15.09
N PHE A 272 -2.17 -8.89 14.05
CA PHE A 272 -2.68 -10.24 13.74
C PHE A 272 -1.54 -11.23 13.48
N PRO A 273 -0.64 -11.49 14.45
CA PRO A 273 0.55 -12.32 14.23
C PRO A 273 0.21 -13.77 13.85
N ARG A 274 -0.79 -14.38 14.49
CA ARG A 274 -1.24 -15.75 14.18
C ARG A 274 -1.80 -15.87 12.78
N LEU A 275 -2.51 -14.84 12.34
CA LEU A 275 -3.05 -14.75 11.00
C LEU A 275 -1.88 -14.67 10.02
N VAL A 276 -0.97 -13.70 10.16
CA VAL A 276 0.17 -13.54 9.23
C VAL A 276 1.04 -14.80 9.14
N GLU A 277 1.30 -15.49 10.26
CA GLU A 277 2.02 -16.78 10.25
C GLU A 277 1.29 -17.88 9.49
N ARG A 278 -0.05 -17.94 9.61
CA ARG A 278 -0.89 -18.90 8.88
C ARG A 278 -1.03 -18.54 7.39
N LEU A 279 -1.11 -17.25 7.09
CA LEU A 279 -1.34 -16.73 5.76
C LEU A 279 -0.09 -16.80 4.88
N GLY A 280 1.10 -16.69 5.47
CA GLY A 280 2.37 -16.81 4.74
C GLY A 280 2.47 -15.90 3.51
N ILE A 281 1.85 -14.70 3.53
CA ILE A 281 1.83 -13.79 2.39
C ILE A 281 3.28 -13.48 1.98
N VAL A 282 3.67 -13.96 0.80
CA VAL A 282 5.00 -13.79 0.25
C VAL A 282 4.99 -12.60 -0.69
N TYR A 283 5.85 -11.61 -0.44
CA TYR A 283 6.17 -10.59 -1.42
C TYR A 283 7.14 -11.17 -2.44
N THR A 284 6.65 -11.43 -3.66
CA THR A 284 7.49 -11.86 -4.76
C THR A 284 8.35 -10.69 -5.24
N PRO A 285 9.68 -10.83 -5.33
CA PRO A 285 10.55 -9.78 -5.85
C PRO A 285 10.12 -9.32 -7.25
N VAL A 286 10.11 -8.00 -7.47
CA VAL A 286 9.59 -7.39 -8.70
C VAL A 286 10.37 -7.86 -9.93
N GLU A 287 11.66 -8.07 -9.80
CA GLU A 287 12.54 -8.56 -10.87
C GLU A 287 12.14 -9.96 -11.35
N VAL A 288 11.70 -10.82 -10.42
CA VAL A 288 11.20 -12.17 -10.73
C VAL A 288 9.87 -12.08 -11.45
N VAL A 289 8.96 -11.24 -10.95
CA VAL A 289 7.64 -11.03 -11.56
C VAL A 289 7.77 -10.49 -12.98
N ASP A 290 8.59 -9.45 -13.18
CA ASP A 290 8.84 -8.83 -14.48
C ASP A 290 9.47 -9.83 -15.46
N PHE A 291 10.40 -10.67 -14.99
CA PHE A 291 11.01 -11.72 -15.80
C PHE A 291 9.96 -12.73 -16.28
N ILE A 292 9.10 -13.23 -15.39
CA ILE A 292 8.05 -14.20 -15.74
C ILE A 292 7.07 -13.60 -16.75
N ILE A 293 6.61 -12.38 -16.52
CA ILE A 293 5.65 -11.70 -17.40
C ILE A 293 6.22 -11.50 -18.80
N LYS A 294 7.45 -11.00 -18.91
CA LYS A 294 8.13 -10.80 -20.21
C LYS A 294 8.40 -12.13 -20.90
N SER A 295 8.75 -13.17 -20.15
CA SER A 295 8.98 -14.50 -20.70
C SER A 295 7.68 -15.15 -21.21
N ALA A 296 6.56 -14.94 -20.52
CA ALA A 296 5.25 -15.41 -20.95
C ALA A 296 4.82 -14.75 -22.27
N ASP A 297 4.97 -13.42 -22.39
CA ASP A 297 4.68 -12.70 -23.64
C ASP A 297 5.60 -13.13 -24.78
N PHE A 298 6.89 -13.34 -24.50
CA PHE A 298 7.85 -13.86 -25.48
C PHE A 298 7.46 -15.25 -25.99
N ALA A 299 7.14 -16.17 -25.08
CA ALA A 299 6.72 -17.53 -25.43
C ALA A 299 5.41 -17.54 -26.23
N LEU A 300 4.43 -16.70 -25.86
CA LEU A 300 3.17 -16.56 -26.61
C LEU A 300 3.43 -16.11 -28.05
N LYS A 301 4.28 -15.10 -28.23
CA LYS A 301 4.59 -14.56 -29.55
C LYS A 301 5.32 -15.58 -30.42
N GLN A 302 6.27 -16.32 -29.81
CA GLN A 302 7.08 -17.29 -30.53
C GLN A 302 6.26 -18.52 -30.95
N GLU A 303 5.46 -19.08 -30.05
CA GLU A 303 4.80 -20.37 -30.25
C GLU A 303 3.38 -20.25 -30.83
N PHE A 304 2.70 -19.12 -30.59
CA PHE A 304 1.28 -18.93 -30.95
C PHE A 304 1.01 -17.69 -31.80
N GLY A 305 2.01 -16.83 -32.04
CA GLY A 305 1.86 -15.63 -32.87
C GLY A 305 1.00 -14.52 -32.26
N VAL A 306 0.66 -14.62 -30.97
CA VAL A 306 -0.13 -13.63 -30.19
C VAL A 306 0.68 -13.16 -28.99
N GLY A 307 0.37 -11.98 -28.44
CA GLY A 307 0.96 -11.45 -27.21
C GLY A 307 -0.04 -11.29 -26.08
N LEU A 308 0.44 -10.95 -24.88
CA LEU A 308 -0.41 -10.78 -23.69
C LEU A 308 -1.49 -9.70 -23.88
N THR A 309 -1.29 -8.75 -24.79
CA THR A 309 -2.24 -7.68 -25.11
C THR A 309 -3.38 -8.12 -26.03
N ASP A 310 -3.20 -9.17 -26.83
CA ASP A 310 -4.12 -9.47 -27.93
C ASP A 310 -5.47 -10.01 -27.43
N GLU A 311 -6.52 -9.82 -28.23
CA GLU A 311 -7.89 -10.22 -27.90
C GLU A 311 -8.02 -11.75 -27.73
N GLY A 312 -8.79 -12.16 -26.73
CA GLY A 312 -8.99 -13.59 -26.41
C GLY A 312 -7.87 -14.21 -25.57
N VAL A 313 -6.74 -13.52 -25.35
CA VAL A 313 -5.69 -13.98 -24.44
C VAL A 313 -6.07 -13.65 -23.00
N HIS A 314 -6.83 -14.57 -22.37
CA HIS A 314 -7.19 -14.48 -20.96
C HIS A 314 -6.02 -14.88 -20.05
N ILE A 315 -5.75 -14.05 -19.03
CA ILE A 315 -4.63 -14.20 -18.10
C ILE A 315 -5.18 -14.39 -16.68
N LEU A 316 -4.77 -15.47 -16.03
CA LEU A 316 -5.16 -15.83 -14.67
C LEU A 316 -3.95 -15.80 -13.73
N ASP A 317 -4.11 -15.13 -12.59
CA ASP A 317 -3.29 -15.36 -11.40
C ASP A 317 -4.11 -16.09 -10.32
N PRO A 318 -3.90 -17.42 -10.15
CA PRO A 318 -4.72 -18.23 -9.25
C PRO A 318 -4.39 -18.03 -7.76
N PHE A 319 -3.29 -17.33 -7.44
CA PHE A 319 -2.79 -17.11 -6.08
C PHE A 319 -2.21 -15.69 -5.97
N THR A 320 -3.07 -14.70 -6.16
CA THR A 320 -2.59 -13.36 -6.49
C THR A 320 -1.89 -12.63 -5.35
N GLY A 321 -2.10 -13.06 -4.11
CA GLY A 321 -1.51 -12.44 -2.93
C GLY A 321 -1.91 -10.98 -2.86
N THR A 322 -0.92 -10.10 -2.99
CA THR A 322 -1.11 -8.64 -2.99
C THR A 322 -1.37 -8.05 -4.39
N GLY A 323 -1.61 -8.89 -5.41
CA GLY A 323 -1.90 -8.48 -6.79
C GLY A 323 -0.66 -8.17 -7.63
N THR A 324 0.54 -8.56 -7.16
CA THR A 324 1.81 -8.07 -7.75
C THR A 324 1.95 -8.44 -9.23
N PHE A 325 1.59 -9.66 -9.64
CA PHE A 325 1.65 -10.05 -11.06
C PHE A 325 0.72 -9.21 -11.93
N MET A 326 -0.51 -8.95 -11.49
CA MET A 326 -1.48 -8.14 -12.22
C MET A 326 -1.02 -6.68 -12.33
N VAL A 327 -0.55 -6.10 -11.22
CA VAL A 327 0.01 -4.74 -11.19
C VAL A 327 1.19 -4.60 -12.15
N ARG A 328 2.16 -5.52 -12.08
CA ARG A 328 3.35 -5.48 -12.94
C ARG A 328 3.00 -5.74 -14.40
N LEU A 329 2.01 -6.57 -14.68
CA LEU A 329 1.51 -6.77 -16.05
C LEU A 329 0.95 -5.47 -16.62
N LEU A 330 0.09 -4.77 -15.87
CA LEU A 330 -0.45 -3.47 -16.29
C LEU A 330 0.68 -2.43 -16.49
N GLN A 331 1.69 -2.42 -15.63
CA GLN A 331 2.81 -1.47 -15.68
C GLN A 331 3.93 -1.87 -16.67
N SER A 332 3.89 -3.08 -17.24
CA SER A 332 4.98 -3.63 -18.04
C SER A 332 5.19 -2.95 -19.39
N GLY A 333 4.18 -2.25 -19.90
CA GLY A 333 4.13 -1.75 -21.27
C GLY A 333 3.83 -2.83 -22.32
N LEU A 334 3.53 -4.07 -21.91
CA LEU A 334 3.14 -5.15 -22.82
C LEU A 334 1.68 -5.05 -23.26
N ILE A 335 0.79 -4.55 -22.39
CA ILE A 335 -0.59 -4.24 -22.72
C ILE A 335 -0.62 -2.87 -23.41
N LYS A 336 -1.14 -2.82 -24.64
CA LYS A 336 -1.26 -1.59 -25.41
C LYS A 336 -2.31 -0.67 -24.75
N PRO A 337 -2.13 0.66 -24.76
CA PRO A 337 -3.09 1.60 -24.16
C PRO A 337 -4.53 1.41 -24.65
N GLU A 338 -4.74 1.13 -25.93
CA GLU A 338 -6.04 0.89 -26.55
C GLU A 338 -6.70 -0.43 -26.08
N ASP A 339 -5.91 -1.41 -25.65
CA ASP A 339 -6.37 -2.71 -25.17
C ASP A 339 -6.61 -2.73 -23.66
N LEU A 340 -6.08 -1.74 -22.93
CA LEU A 340 -6.03 -1.70 -21.47
C LEU A 340 -7.41 -1.87 -20.83
N GLN A 341 -8.41 -1.16 -21.34
CA GLN A 341 -9.78 -1.25 -20.82
C GLN A 341 -10.35 -2.66 -21.00
N ARG A 342 -10.26 -3.23 -22.20
CA ARG A 342 -10.75 -4.60 -22.49
C ARG A 342 -10.06 -5.63 -21.60
N LYS A 343 -8.73 -5.54 -21.47
CA LYS A 343 -7.96 -6.43 -20.60
C LYS A 343 -8.44 -6.33 -19.16
N PHE A 344 -8.46 -5.13 -18.60
CA PHE A 344 -8.87 -4.88 -17.23
C PHE A 344 -10.30 -5.34 -16.93
N THR A 345 -11.26 -5.13 -17.85
CA THR A 345 -12.67 -5.42 -17.59
C THR A 345 -13.06 -6.88 -17.83
N SER A 346 -12.32 -7.61 -18.67
CA SER A 346 -12.85 -8.85 -19.24
C SER A 346 -11.84 -9.98 -19.40
N GLU A 347 -10.53 -9.69 -19.39
CA GLU A 347 -9.53 -10.70 -19.72
C GLU A 347 -8.43 -10.93 -18.69
N LEU A 348 -8.33 -10.06 -17.68
CA LEU A 348 -7.49 -10.26 -16.52
C LEU A 348 -8.31 -10.86 -15.37
N HIS A 349 -7.79 -11.92 -14.75
CA HIS A 349 -8.46 -12.65 -13.69
C HIS A 349 -7.50 -12.94 -12.54
N ALA A 350 -7.96 -12.80 -11.30
CA ALA A 350 -7.13 -13.02 -10.12
C ALA A 350 -7.93 -13.69 -9.00
N ASN A 351 -7.34 -14.69 -8.35
CA ASN A 351 -7.95 -15.39 -7.23
C ASN A 351 -7.11 -15.22 -5.98
N GLU A 352 -7.78 -15.10 -4.84
CA GLU A 352 -7.16 -15.10 -3.53
C GLU A 352 -8.09 -15.79 -2.52
N ILE A 353 -7.54 -16.54 -1.58
CA ILE A 353 -8.30 -17.19 -0.50
C ILE A 353 -8.30 -16.34 0.78
N VAL A 354 -7.30 -15.48 0.92
CA VAL A 354 -7.04 -14.67 2.11
C VAL A 354 -7.70 -13.30 1.99
N LEU A 355 -8.68 -13.00 2.85
CA LEU A 355 -9.47 -11.77 2.80
C LEU A 355 -8.63 -10.48 2.75
N LEU A 356 -7.62 -10.37 3.61
CA LEU A 356 -6.76 -9.18 3.65
C LEU A 356 -5.94 -9.01 2.37
N ALA A 357 -5.38 -10.10 1.85
CA ALA A 357 -4.61 -10.09 0.62
C ALA A 357 -5.52 -9.77 -0.58
N TYR A 358 -6.73 -10.33 -0.61
CA TYR A 358 -7.76 -10.02 -1.60
C TYR A 358 -8.06 -8.52 -1.67
N TYR A 359 -8.26 -7.85 -0.53
CA TYR A 359 -8.51 -6.41 -0.52
C TYR A 359 -7.31 -5.61 -1.02
N ILE A 360 -6.09 -5.96 -0.59
CA ILE A 360 -4.86 -5.32 -1.06
C ILE A 360 -4.70 -5.49 -2.58
N ALA A 361 -4.91 -6.70 -3.09
CA ALA A 361 -4.81 -6.99 -4.52
C ALA A 361 -5.84 -6.20 -5.34
N ALA A 362 -7.11 -6.22 -4.94
CA ALA A 362 -8.17 -5.51 -5.65
C ALA A 362 -7.84 -4.01 -5.79
N ILE A 363 -7.48 -3.39 -4.67
CA ILE A 363 -7.11 -1.97 -4.60
C ILE A 363 -5.88 -1.67 -5.46
N ASN A 364 -4.81 -2.48 -5.34
CA ASN A 364 -3.58 -2.25 -6.09
C ASN A 364 -3.80 -2.33 -7.61
N ILE A 365 -4.62 -3.29 -8.05
CA ILE A 365 -4.94 -3.50 -9.46
C ILE A 365 -5.80 -2.35 -9.98
N GLU A 366 -6.82 -1.94 -9.23
CA GLU A 366 -7.68 -0.80 -9.58
C GLU A 366 -6.91 0.52 -9.66
N GLU A 367 -6.07 0.81 -8.66
CA GLU A 367 -5.27 2.03 -8.62
C GLU A 367 -4.27 2.08 -9.77
N SER A 368 -3.61 0.95 -10.08
CA SER A 368 -2.70 0.86 -11.22
C SER A 368 -3.42 1.15 -12.55
N TYR A 369 -4.63 0.63 -12.73
CA TYR A 369 -5.45 0.91 -13.91
C TYR A 369 -5.90 2.37 -13.98
N HIS A 370 -6.39 2.95 -12.88
CA HIS A 370 -6.79 4.37 -12.84
C HIS A 370 -5.59 5.31 -13.07
N TYR A 371 -4.41 4.94 -12.57
CA TYR A 371 -3.18 5.68 -12.85
C TYR A 371 -2.82 5.65 -14.34
N LEU A 372 -2.83 4.47 -14.98
CA LEU A 372 -2.49 4.31 -16.39
C LEU A 372 -3.51 4.93 -17.35
N THR A 373 -4.79 5.00 -16.96
CA THR A 373 -5.83 5.68 -17.75
C THR A 373 -5.71 7.21 -17.65
N GLN A 374 -5.26 7.74 -16.51
CA GLN A 374 -5.00 9.17 -16.34
C GLN A 374 -3.66 9.60 -16.94
N TYR A 375 -2.66 8.72 -16.91
CA TYR A 375 -1.29 8.96 -17.37
C TYR A 375 -0.84 7.82 -18.30
N PRO A 376 -1.42 7.70 -19.51
CA PRO A 376 -1.01 6.67 -20.44
C PRO A 376 0.48 6.83 -20.78
N PRO A 377 1.26 5.74 -20.80
CA PRO A 377 2.66 5.80 -21.16
C PRO A 377 2.79 6.38 -22.57
N THR A 378 3.51 7.49 -22.71
CA THR A 378 3.86 8.04 -24.03
C THR A 378 4.86 7.11 -24.71
N PRO A 379 4.75 6.88 -26.03
CA PRO A 379 5.75 6.09 -26.75
C PRO A 379 7.13 6.70 -26.53
N LEU A 380 8.08 5.89 -26.06
CA LEU A 380 9.47 6.26 -25.78
C LEU A 380 10.08 7.03 -26.97
N VAL A 381 10.17 8.35 -26.86
CA VAL A 381 11.14 9.11 -27.66
C VAL A 381 12.51 8.75 -27.10
N LYS A 382 13.40 8.23 -27.94
CA LYS A 382 14.77 7.89 -27.56
C LYS A 382 15.47 9.13 -26.97
N GLY A 383 15.73 9.09 -25.67
CA GLY A 383 16.60 10.04 -24.96
C GLY A 383 15.84 11.02 -24.06
N GLY A 384 15.78 10.70 -22.76
CA GLY A 384 15.29 11.60 -21.71
C GLY A 384 14.29 10.92 -20.78
N LEU A 385 14.58 10.89 -19.47
CA LEU A 385 13.66 10.51 -18.40
C LEU A 385 12.69 11.67 -18.10
N ASP A 386 12.00 12.18 -19.13
CA ASP A 386 11.07 13.29 -18.94
C ASP A 386 9.65 12.75 -18.80
N PHE A 387 9.22 12.58 -17.55
CA PHE A 387 7.82 12.31 -17.22
C PHE A 387 6.99 13.57 -17.48
N PRO A 388 5.86 13.50 -18.21
CA PRO A 388 5.03 14.67 -18.45
C PRO A 388 4.43 15.21 -17.13
N PRO A 389 4.23 16.53 -17.02
CA PRO A 389 3.64 17.16 -15.83
C PRO A 389 2.21 16.67 -15.58
N LEU A 390 1.81 16.63 -14.30
CA LEU A 390 0.47 16.27 -13.82
C LEU A 390 -0.61 17.08 -14.56
N LEU A 391 -1.19 16.50 -15.61
CA LEU A 391 -2.44 16.98 -16.18
C LEU A 391 -3.58 16.33 -15.39
N ARG A 392 -4.23 17.10 -14.51
CA ARG A 392 -5.56 16.75 -13.98
C ARG A 392 -6.53 16.74 -15.17
N GLY A 393 -6.88 15.57 -15.70
CA GLY A 393 -7.80 15.54 -16.84
C GLY A 393 -8.27 14.19 -17.38
N GLY A 394 -8.10 13.07 -16.68
CA GLY A 394 -8.70 11.80 -17.10
C GLY A 394 -10.22 11.81 -16.87
N GLN A 395 -11.02 11.87 -17.94
CA GLN A 395 -12.45 11.62 -17.89
C GLN A 395 -12.72 10.13 -17.71
N GLY A 396 -12.78 9.68 -16.46
CA GLY A 396 -13.18 8.32 -16.12
C GLY A 396 -13.51 8.25 -14.64
N GLY A 397 -14.76 7.92 -14.30
CA GLY A 397 -15.14 7.62 -12.92
C GLY A 397 -14.39 6.40 -12.41
N TYR A 398 -14.34 6.21 -11.09
CA TYR A 398 -13.79 5.01 -10.47
C TYR A 398 -14.43 3.75 -11.08
N GLN A 399 -13.58 2.79 -11.46
CA GLN A 399 -13.98 1.52 -12.06
C GLN A 399 -13.39 0.36 -11.26
N PRO A 400 -14.23 -0.50 -10.64
CA PRO A 400 -13.75 -1.63 -9.86
C PRO A 400 -13.17 -2.73 -10.76
N PHE A 401 -12.21 -3.50 -10.22
CA PHE A 401 -11.65 -4.64 -10.92
C PHE A 401 -12.57 -5.85 -10.76
N ASN A 402 -13.32 -6.18 -11.81
CA ASN A 402 -14.28 -7.28 -11.79
C ASN A 402 -13.64 -8.66 -11.98
N GLY A 403 -12.35 -8.71 -12.33
CA GLY A 403 -11.60 -9.95 -12.52
C GLY A 403 -11.09 -10.61 -11.24
N ILE A 404 -11.15 -9.93 -10.08
CA ILE A 404 -10.71 -10.52 -8.81
C ILE A 404 -11.83 -11.24 -8.07
N VAL A 405 -11.51 -12.42 -7.53
CA VAL A 405 -12.40 -13.34 -6.84
C VAL A 405 -11.80 -13.75 -5.49
N LEU A 406 -12.62 -13.74 -4.44
CA LEU A 406 -12.28 -14.37 -3.16
C LEU A 406 -12.75 -15.83 -3.18
N THR A 407 -11.83 -16.78 -3.32
CA THR A 407 -12.13 -18.21 -3.42
C THR A 407 -10.91 -19.09 -3.17
N ASP A 408 -11.13 -20.35 -2.82
CA ASP A 408 -10.12 -21.40 -2.93
C ASP A 408 -10.09 -21.93 -4.38
N THR A 409 -9.06 -21.55 -5.14
CA THR A 409 -8.88 -21.95 -6.53
C THR A 409 -8.89 -23.47 -6.73
N PHE A 410 -8.46 -24.27 -5.74
CA PHE A 410 -8.50 -25.73 -5.85
C PHE A 410 -9.94 -26.27 -5.73
N GLN A 411 -10.74 -25.72 -4.81
CA GLN A 411 -12.13 -26.11 -4.61
C GLN A 411 -13.06 -25.62 -5.72
N MET A 412 -12.64 -24.58 -6.46
CA MET A 412 -13.43 -23.90 -7.48
C MET A 412 -13.95 -24.81 -8.61
N PHE A 413 -13.23 -25.91 -8.89
CA PHE A 413 -13.61 -26.88 -9.90
C PHE A 413 -14.08 -28.23 -9.33
N GLU A 414 -13.96 -28.45 -8.01
CA GLU A 414 -14.38 -29.69 -7.35
C GLU A 414 -15.86 -29.68 -6.94
N ASN A 415 -16.41 -28.51 -6.60
CA ASN A 415 -17.80 -28.40 -6.17
C ASN A 415 -18.78 -28.26 -7.35
N ALA A 416 -19.80 -29.11 -7.38
CA ALA A 416 -20.80 -29.20 -8.44
C ALA A 416 -21.79 -28.02 -8.52
N GLY A 417 -21.67 -27.00 -7.67
CA GLY A 417 -22.56 -25.85 -7.73
C GLY A 417 -22.16 -24.73 -6.78
N TYR A 418 -21.70 -23.61 -7.35
CA TYR A 418 -21.86 -22.32 -6.70
C TYR A 418 -23.35 -21.97 -6.80
N LEU A 419 -24.08 -22.06 -5.70
CA LEU A 419 -25.47 -21.61 -5.66
C LEU A 419 -25.47 -20.08 -5.79
N LEU A 420 -26.15 -19.57 -6.82
CA LEU A 420 -26.22 -18.15 -7.18
C LEU A 420 -26.89 -17.28 -6.09
N GLU A 421 -27.52 -17.86 -5.07
CA GLU A 421 -28.51 -17.15 -4.24
C GLU A 421 -28.15 -16.90 -2.77
N SER A 422 -27.10 -17.47 -2.17
CA SER A 422 -27.03 -17.51 -0.69
C SER A 422 -26.48 -16.26 0.01
N ILE A 423 -25.21 -15.84 -0.20
CA ILE A 423 -24.60 -14.74 0.63
C ILE A 423 -23.57 -13.87 -0.12
N PHE A 424 -22.92 -14.40 -1.15
CA PHE A 424 -21.90 -13.69 -1.94
C PHE A 424 -22.26 -13.61 -3.44
N PRO A 425 -23.44 -13.07 -3.81
CA PRO A 425 -23.97 -13.23 -5.17
C PRO A 425 -23.05 -12.63 -6.25
N GLU A 426 -22.51 -11.44 -6.03
CA GLU A 426 -21.63 -10.80 -7.01
C GLU A 426 -20.25 -11.48 -7.11
N ASN A 427 -19.66 -11.93 -5.99
CA ASN A 427 -18.40 -12.69 -6.02
C ASN A 427 -18.61 -14.03 -6.75
N ASN A 428 -19.73 -14.71 -6.48
CA ASN A 428 -20.10 -15.95 -7.15
C ASN A 428 -20.31 -15.75 -8.66
N GLN A 429 -20.94 -14.64 -9.05
CA GLN A 429 -21.08 -14.31 -10.46
C GLN A 429 -19.70 -14.11 -11.13
N ARG A 430 -18.73 -13.50 -10.43
CA ARG A 430 -17.35 -13.39 -10.94
C ARG A 430 -16.69 -14.76 -11.10
N VAL A 431 -16.86 -15.67 -10.14
CA VAL A 431 -16.40 -17.07 -10.26
C VAL A 431 -17.00 -17.73 -11.51
N ILE A 432 -18.33 -17.65 -11.68
CA ILE A 432 -19.03 -18.27 -12.83
C ILE A 432 -18.50 -17.70 -14.15
N ASN A 433 -18.36 -16.37 -14.22
CA ASN A 433 -17.82 -15.70 -15.39
C ASN A 433 -16.40 -16.16 -15.72
N GLN A 434 -15.56 -16.36 -14.70
CA GLN A 434 -14.20 -16.86 -14.85
C GLN A 434 -14.16 -18.33 -15.33
N LYS A 435 -15.00 -19.22 -14.77
CA LYS A 435 -15.10 -20.64 -15.20
C LYS A 435 -15.50 -20.80 -16.67
N GLN A 436 -16.20 -19.82 -17.23
CA GLN A 436 -16.65 -19.82 -18.62
C GLN A 436 -15.59 -19.26 -19.58
N ARG A 437 -14.46 -18.73 -19.08
CA ARG A 437 -13.38 -18.22 -19.94
C ARG A 437 -12.42 -19.32 -20.33
N ASP A 438 -11.93 -19.22 -21.55
CA ASP A 438 -10.82 -20.02 -22.03
C ASP A 438 -9.51 -19.38 -21.55
N ILE A 439 -8.98 -19.86 -20.43
CA ILE A 439 -7.77 -19.30 -19.81
C ILE A 439 -6.54 -19.78 -20.58
N THR A 440 -5.93 -18.88 -21.34
CA THR A 440 -4.75 -19.15 -22.17
C THR A 440 -3.42 -19.02 -21.42
N VAL A 441 -3.37 -18.19 -20.38
CA VAL A 441 -2.13 -17.85 -19.65
C VAL A 441 -2.38 -17.93 -18.16
N ILE A 442 -1.51 -18.66 -17.46
CA ILE A 442 -1.48 -18.70 -15.99
C ILE A 442 -0.12 -18.19 -15.52
N ILE A 443 -0.12 -17.13 -14.73
CA ILE A 443 1.06 -16.56 -14.06
C ILE A 443 0.81 -16.53 -12.56
N GLY A 444 1.86 -16.42 -11.74
CA GLY A 444 1.69 -16.30 -10.28
C GLY A 444 2.84 -16.91 -9.51
N ASN A 445 2.73 -16.83 -8.18
CA ASN A 445 3.64 -17.47 -7.23
C ASN A 445 2.83 -18.39 -6.31
N PRO A 446 2.67 -19.68 -6.67
CA PRO A 446 1.82 -20.58 -5.91
C PRO A 446 2.38 -20.88 -4.51
N PRO A 447 1.50 -21.20 -3.53
CA PRO A 447 1.95 -21.52 -2.17
C PRO A 447 2.80 -22.79 -2.15
N SER A 448 4.00 -22.72 -1.55
CA SER A 448 4.87 -23.88 -1.36
C SER A 448 4.62 -24.57 -0.02
N LEU A 449 3.81 -25.63 0.00
CA LEU A 449 3.59 -26.45 1.21
C LEU A 449 4.70 -27.50 1.35
N TYR A 450 5.87 -27.11 1.87
CA TYR A 450 6.79 -28.09 2.45
C TYR A 450 6.21 -28.57 3.78
N ARG A 451 5.68 -29.79 3.77
CA ARG A 451 5.10 -30.53 4.89
C ARG A 451 6.00 -30.46 6.14
N THR A 452 5.78 -29.49 7.03
CA THR A 452 6.38 -29.47 8.38
C THR A 452 5.66 -30.47 9.28
N LYS A 453 5.77 -31.77 8.95
CA LYS A 453 5.63 -32.81 9.96
C LYS A 453 6.97 -32.90 10.72
N ASN A 454 6.95 -32.58 12.01
CA ASN A 454 7.96 -32.95 13.03
C ASN A 454 9.27 -32.14 13.12
N ARG A 455 9.24 -30.82 13.35
CA ARG A 455 10.40 -30.14 13.97
C ARG A 455 10.19 -29.70 15.42
N GLU A 456 8.96 -29.47 15.87
CA GLU A 456 8.72 -29.07 17.27
C GLU A 456 8.85 -30.22 18.29
N LYS A 457 8.72 -31.49 17.87
CA LYS A 457 8.96 -32.64 18.76
C LYS A 457 10.42 -33.14 18.76
N ALA A 458 11.23 -32.83 17.75
CA ALA A 458 12.61 -33.29 17.68
C ALA A 458 13.59 -32.42 18.47
N CYS A 459 13.33 -31.10 18.60
CA CYS A 459 14.22 -30.20 19.33
C CYS A 459 14.03 -30.20 20.86
N LYS A 460 12.99 -30.84 21.40
CA LYS A 460 12.79 -31.01 22.85
C LYS A 460 13.22 -32.39 23.38
N GLY A 461 13.52 -33.37 22.52
CA GLY A 461 13.89 -34.73 22.93
C GLY A 461 15.39 -35.02 23.02
N ASN A 462 16.26 -34.12 22.55
CA ASN A 462 17.72 -34.38 22.43
C ASN A 462 18.61 -33.54 23.36
N ARG A 463 18.06 -32.95 24.44
CA ARG A 463 18.85 -32.21 25.45
C ARG A 463 19.04 -32.93 26.79
N GLU A 464 18.62 -34.19 26.93
CA GLU A 464 18.77 -34.97 28.18
C GLU A 464 19.60 -36.26 28.06
N ARG A 465 20.42 -36.41 27.02
CA ARG A 465 21.37 -37.55 26.93
C ARG A 465 22.73 -37.16 26.39
N VAL A 466 23.39 -36.18 27.00
CA VAL A 466 24.87 -36.10 27.06
C VAL A 466 25.25 -35.40 28.36
N SER A 467 25.40 -36.19 29.44
CA SER A 467 26.21 -35.90 30.62
C SER A 467 26.33 -37.20 31.42
#